data_AF-A0A4U3A4L3-F1
#
_entry.id   AF-A0A4U3A4L3-F1
#
_cell.length_a   1.000
_cell.length_b   1.000
_cell.length_c   1.000
_cell.angle_alpha   90.00
_cell.angle_beta   90.00
_cell.angle_gamma   90.00
#
_symmetry.space_group_name_H-M   'P 1'
#
loop_
_entity.id
_entity.type
_entity.pdbx_description
1 polymer ?
#
loop_
_entity_poly.entity_id
_entity_poly.type
_entity_poly.pdbx_seq_one_letter_code
_entity_poly.pdbx_strand_id
1 'polypeptide(L)'
;HDNHTLWDKLELTNPGDSEEVRKQMHKLSSSILLTSQGIPFLHAGQEFMRTKYGDHNSYKSPDSINQMDWLRRAAFNNEVDYMKGLIDLRKKYAAFRMTSAEQIKKQVSFIDAPKNVVAYSIKGNGNKNEYFMVTHNANREAVDITLPSKGPWKVLVDGKQAGSKTLYVV
;
A
#
# COMPACT_ATOMS: atom_id res chain seq x y z
N HIS A 1 10.57 -5.53 -13.79
CA HIS A 1 11.11 -6.21 -14.98
C HIS A 1 12.61 -6.37 -14.78
N ASP A 2 13.32 -5.28 -14.51
CA ASP A 2 14.62 -5.29 -13.83
C ASP A 2 14.50 -5.68 -12.36
N ASN A 3 15.64 -6.11 -11.80
CA ASN A 3 15.84 -6.51 -10.41
C ASN A 3 14.91 -7.66 -9.94
N HIS A 4 15.04 -8.02 -8.67
CA HIS A 4 14.08 -8.93 -8.03
C HIS A 4 12.69 -8.32 -8.02
N THR A 5 11.66 -9.17 -8.11
CA THR A 5 10.31 -8.74 -7.75
C THR A 5 10.27 -8.37 -6.27
N LEU A 6 9.27 -7.59 -5.85
CA LEU A 6 9.11 -7.26 -4.43
C LEU A 6 8.93 -8.54 -3.59
N TRP A 7 8.20 -9.54 -4.10
CA TRP A 7 8.05 -10.82 -3.43
C TRP A 7 9.41 -11.49 -3.20
N ASP A 8 10.18 -11.73 -4.27
CA ASP A 8 11.48 -12.41 -4.19
C ASP A 8 12.46 -11.65 -3.29
N LYS A 9 12.46 -10.31 -3.35
CA LYS A 9 13.29 -9.49 -2.48
C LYS A 9 12.92 -9.71 -1.01
N LEU A 10 11.64 -9.74 -0.68
CA LEU A 10 11.17 -10.03 0.68
C LEU A 10 11.51 -11.46 1.10
N GLU A 11 11.39 -12.46 0.23
CA GLU A 11 11.83 -13.83 0.57
C GLU A 11 13.33 -13.87 0.93
N LEU A 12 14.16 -13.14 0.18
CA LEU A 12 15.60 -13.09 0.39
C LEU A 12 16.01 -12.32 1.65
N THR A 13 15.36 -11.20 1.96
CA THR A 13 15.74 -10.36 3.12
C THR A 13 15.04 -10.78 4.41
N ASN A 14 13.99 -11.59 4.32
CA ASN A 14 13.16 -12.01 5.44
C ASN A 14 12.96 -13.54 5.46
N PRO A 15 14.02 -14.36 5.41
CA PRO A 15 13.91 -15.80 5.25
C PRO A 15 13.25 -16.51 6.45
N GLY A 16 13.31 -15.91 7.63
CA GLY A 16 12.65 -16.43 8.85
C GLY A 16 11.18 -16.03 8.98
N ASP A 17 10.67 -15.14 8.13
CA ASP A 17 9.28 -14.69 8.18
C ASP A 17 8.35 -15.63 7.39
N SER A 18 7.17 -15.88 7.94
CA SER A 18 6.14 -16.67 7.28
C SER A 18 5.64 -15.99 5.99
N GLU A 19 5.00 -16.76 5.12
CA GLU A 19 4.38 -16.23 3.90
C GLU A 19 3.39 -15.09 4.23
N GLU A 20 2.58 -15.25 5.27
CA GLU A 20 1.58 -14.25 5.64
C GLU A 20 2.19 -12.94 6.10
N VAL A 21 3.29 -13.01 6.84
CA VAL A 21 4.04 -11.84 7.25
C VAL A 21 4.65 -11.13 6.03
N ARG A 22 5.20 -11.88 5.08
CA ARG A 22 5.73 -11.31 3.82
C ARG A 22 4.61 -10.69 2.97
N LYS A 23 3.40 -11.28 2.93
CA LYS A 23 2.23 -10.65 2.30
C LYS A 23 1.85 -9.33 2.97
N GLN A 24 1.91 -9.25 4.31
CA GLN A 24 1.65 -8.00 5.04
C GLN A 24 2.70 -6.93 4.70
N MET A 25 3.98 -7.27 4.66
CA MET A 25 5.04 -6.35 4.23
C MET A 25 4.81 -5.85 2.81
N HIS A 26 4.47 -6.77 1.89
CA HIS A 26 4.20 -6.42 0.51
C HIS A 26 2.98 -5.49 0.38
N LYS A 27 1.88 -5.78 1.09
CA LYS A 27 0.71 -4.90 1.15
C LYS A 27 1.03 -3.54 1.74
N LEU A 28 1.88 -3.49 2.77
CA LEU A 28 2.37 -2.24 3.35
C LEU A 28 3.13 -1.41 2.31
N SER A 29 4.09 -1.99 1.59
CA SER A 29 4.82 -1.32 0.51
C SER A 29 3.90 -0.79 -0.58
N SER A 30 2.93 -1.59 -1.02
CA SER A 30 1.94 -1.15 -2.02
C SER A 30 1.02 -0.05 -1.49
N SER A 31 0.66 -0.09 -0.20
CA SER A 31 -0.16 0.96 0.42
C SER A 31 0.56 2.30 0.43
N ILE A 32 1.84 2.32 0.81
CA ILE A 32 2.67 3.54 0.81
C ILE A 32 2.68 4.17 -0.58
N LEU A 33 2.91 3.36 -1.62
CA LEU A 33 2.92 3.84 -3.00
C LEU A 33 1.56 4.42 -3.42
N LEU A 34 0.46 3.72 -3.14
CA LEU A 34 -0.87 4.09 -3.62
C LEU A 34 -1.52 5.22 -2.81
N THR A 35 -1.06 5.50 -1.60
CA THR A 35 -1.51 6.64 -0.78
C THR A 35 -0.58 7.86 -0.86
N SER A 36 0.61 7.74 -1.46
CA SER A 36 1.52 8.85 -1.67
C SER A 36 1.05 9.84 -2.75
N GLN A 37 1.51 11.09 -2.69
CA GLN A 37 1.34 12.05 -3.79
C GLN A 37 2.24 11.67 -4.97
N GLY A 38 1.86 12.07 -6.19
CA GLY A 38 2.59 11.77 -7.42
C GLY A 38 1.93 10.68 -8.29
N ILE A 39 2.74 10.04 -9.15
CA ILE A 39 2.27 9.04 -10.12
C ILE A 39 2.69 7.65 -9.64
N PRO A 40 1.77 6.79 -9.15
CA PRO A 40 2.12 5.44 -8.74
C PRO A 40 2.39 4.57 -9.98
N PHE A 41 3.43 3.75 -9.91
CA PHE A 41 3.76 2.77 -10.93
C PHE A 41 3.76 1.37 -10.31
N LEU A 42 2.99 0.44 -10.89
CA LEU A 42 2.89 -0.94 -10.41
C LEU A 42 3.51 -1.88 -11.43
N HIS A 43 4.35 -2.80 -10.96
CA HIS A 43 4.87 -3.87 -11.80
C HIS A 43 3.78 -4.94 -12.00
N ALA A 44 3.54 -5.36 -13.23
CA ALA A 44 2.53 -6.37 -13.53
C ALA A 44 2.79 -7.66 -12.73
N GLY A 45 1.78 -8.10 -11.97
CA GLY A 45 1.80 -9.27 -11.10
C GLY A 45 2.23 -8.98 -9.66
N GLN A 46 2.63 -7.75 -9.36
CA GLN A 46 2.87 -7.32 -7.98
C GLN A 46 1.61 -7.52 -7.12
N GLU A 47 0.42 -7.32 -7.68
CA GLU A 47 -0.87 -7.51 -7.00
C GLU A 47 -1.14 -8.94 -6.51
N PHE A 48 -0.46 -9.94 -7.09
CA PHE A 48 -0.55 -11.35 -6.69
C PHE A 48 0.82 -11.93 -6.35
N MET A 49 1.69 -11.10 -5.78
CA MET A 49 2.97 -11.55 -5.21
C MET A 49 3.87 -12.23 -6.25
N ARG A 50 3.90 -11.74 -7.49
CA ARG A 50 4.66 -12.36 -8.60
C ARG A 50 6.10 -12.65 -8.18
N THR A 51 6.52 -13.88 -8.46
CA THR A 51 7.89 -14.36 -8.27
C THR A 51 8.57 -14.56 -9.62
N LYS A 52 9.89 -14.38 -9.63
CA LYS A 52 10.79 -14.84 -10.69
C LYS A 52 11.77 -15.88 -10.13
N TYR A 53 11.38 -16.56 -9.06
CA TYR A 53 12.16 -17.59 -8.38
C TYR A 53 13.56 -17.11 -7.96
N GLY A 54 13.68 -15.84 -7.60
CA GLY A 54 14.94 -15.23 -7.18
C GLY A 54 15.81 -14.72 -8.33
N ASP A 55 15.39 -14.82 -9.60
CA ASP A 55 16.12 -14.22 -10.72
C ASP A 55 16.02 -12.69 -10.68
N HIS A 56 17.17 -12.05 -10.42
CA HIS A 56 17.27 -10.60 -10.31
C HIS A 56 17.43 -9.89 -11.66
N ASN A 57 17.68 -10.61 -12.76
CA ASN A 57 17.85 -10.02 -14.09
C ASN A 57 17.40 -10.98 -15.19
N SER A 58 16.09 -11.17 -15.28
CA SER A 58 15.49 -12.21 -16.10
C SER A 58 15.30 -11.83 -17.59
N TYR A 59 16.10 -10.91 -18.13
CA TYR A 59 15.91 -10.34 -19.47
C TYR A 59 15.89 -11.39 -20.60
N LYS A 60 16.60 -12.51 -20.41
CA LYS A 60 16.69 -13.65 -21.34
C LYS A 60 16.18 -14.96 -20.77
N SER A 61 15.58 -14.91 -19.57
CA SER A 61 15.12 -16.10 -18.87
C SER A 61 13.85 -16.65 -19.52
N PRO A 62 13.61 -17.98 -19.42
CA PRO A 62 12.48 -18.61 -20.10
C PRO A 62 11.13 -18.16 -19.54
N ASP A 63 10.05 -18.54 -20.24
CA ASP A 63 8.68 -18.26 -19.81
C ASP A 63 8.40 -18.77 -18.39
N SER A 64 8.97 -19.91 -17.99
CA SER A 64 8.82 -20.42 -16.63
C SER A 64 9.27 -19.44 -15.54
N ILE A 65 10.16 -18.49 -15.86
CA ILE A 65 10.60 -17.40 -14.96
C ILE A 65 9.78 -16.12 -15.18
N ASN A 66 9.47 -15.78 -16.44
CA ASN A 66 8.92 -14.45 -16.79
C ASN A 66 7.40 -14.40 -16.91
N GLN A 67 6.72 -15.54 -17.06
CA GLN A 67 5.29 -15.57 -17.32
C GLN A 67 4.47 -14.93 -16.19
N MET A 68 3.26 -14.48 -16.55
CA MET A 68 2.24 -14.12 -15.58
C MET A 68 1.52 -15.39 -15.15
N ASP A 69 1.82 -15.85 -13.93
CA ASP A 69 1.19 -17.05 -13.38
C ASP A 69 -0.25 -16.75 -12.93
N TRP A 70 -1.21 -17.18 -13.76
CA TRP A 70 -2.63 -16.99 -13.50
C TRP A 70 -3.18 -17.90 -12.40
N LEU A 71 -2.53 -19.05 -12.12
CA LEU A 71 -2.90 -19.89 -10.98
C LEU A 71 -2.50 -19.18 -9.69
N ARG A 72 -1.32 -18.55 -9.66
CA ARG A 72 -0.91 -17.68 -8.55
C ARG A 72 -1.87 -16.49 -8.40
N ARG A 73 -2.25 -15.82 -9.50
CA ARG A 73 -3.29 -14.78 -9.45
C ARG A 73 -4.58 -15.26 -8.78
N ALA A 74 -5.02 -16.49 -9.07
CA ALA A 74 -6.20 -17.06 -8.45
C ALA A 74 -6.00 -17.38 -6.96
N ALA A 75 -4.83 -17.93 -6.59
CA ALA A 75 -4.51 -18.28 -5.21
C ALA A 75 -4.36 -17.05 -4.27
N PHE A 76 -3.86 -15.92 -4.79
CA PHE A 76 -3.64 -14.67 -4.04
C PHE A 76 -4.75 -13.64 -4.30
N ASN A 77 -6.00 -14.08 -4.45
CA ASN A 77 -7.11 -13.18 -4.81
C ASN A 77 -7.37 -12.10 -3.75
N ASN A 78 -7.14 -12.39 -2.47
CA ASN A 78 -7.30 -11.40 -1.39
C ASN A 78 -6.30 -10.24 -1.53
N GLU A 79 -5.07 -10.53 -1.94
CA GLU A 79 -4.02 -9.54 -2.18
C GLU A 79 -4.35 -8.67 -3.40
N VAL A 80 -4.90 -9.29 -4.45
CA VAL A 80 -5.39 -8.59 -5.64
C VAL A 80 -6.53 -7.64 -5.26
N ASP A 81 -7.49 -8.10 -4.47
CA ASP A 81 -8.63 -7.29 -4.04
C ASP A 81 -8.20 -6.15 -3.10
N TYR A 82 -7.22 -6.39 -2.24
CA TYR A 82 -6.60 -5.33 -1.43
C TYR A 82 -5.97 -4.23 -2.31
N MET A 83 -5.20 -4.61 -3.34
CA MET A 83 -4.60 -3.63 -4.24
C MET A 83 -5.64 -2.88 -5.08
N LYS A 84 -6.68 -3.58 -5.56
CA LYS A 84 -7.84 -2.94 -6.22
C LYS A 84 -8.51 -1.92 -5.30
N GLY A 85 -8.67 -2.25 -4.02
CA GLY A 85 -9.22 -1.37 -3.00
C GLY A 85 -8.42 -0.08 -2.81
N LEU A 86 -7.10 -0.18 -2.73
CA LEU A 86 -6.21 1.00 -2.67
C LEU A 86 -6.31 1.86 -3.94
N ILE A 87 -6.39 1.23 -5.12
CA ILE A 87 -6.59 1.94 -6.39
C ILE A 87 -7.95 2.64 -6.42
N ASP A 88 -9.02 1.98 -5.97
CA ASP A 88 -10.37 2.57 -5.86
C ASP A 88 -10.36 3.81 -4.95
N LEU A 89 -9.77 3.69 -3.76
CA LEU A 89 -9.59 4.80 -2.83
C LEU A 89 -8.91 5.99 -3.51
N ARG A 90 -7.74 5.76 -4.14
CA ARG A 90 -6.96 6.80 -4.82
C ARG A 90 -7.73 7.45 -5.98
N LYS A 91 -8.48 6.67 -6.76
CA LYS A 91 -9.27 7.17 -7.88
C LYS A 91 -10.43 8.03 -7.39
N LYS A 92 -11.11 7.61 -6.33
CA LYS A 92 -12.27 8.33 -5.79
C LYS A 92 -11.89 9.66 -5.16
N TYR A 93 -10.81 9.71 -4.37
CA TYR A 93 -10.47 10.88 -3.60
C TYR A 93 -9.30 11.65 -4.23
N ALA A 94 -9.58 12.86 -4.74
CA ALA A 94 -8.57 13.75 -5.33
C ALA A 94 -7.49 14.19 -4.33
N ALA A 95 -7.75 14.05 -3.02
CA ALA A 95 -6.79 14.30 -1.95
C ALA A 95 -5.47 13.51 -2.12
N PHE A 96 -5.48 12.34 -2.74
CA PHE A 96 -4.27 11.54 -2.97
C PHE A 96 -3.54 11.87 -4.29
N ARG A 97 -4.06 12.82 -5.09
CA ARG A 97 -3.60 13.11 -6.45
C ARG A 97 -3.47 14.62 -6.70
N MET A 98 -2.87 15.34 -5.75
CA MET A 98 -2.60 16.77 -5.92
C MET A 98 -1.64 17.01 -7.09
N THR A 99 -1.79 18.15 -7.76
CA THR A 99 -1.06 18.44 -9.01
C THR A 99 0.01 19.50 -8.84
N SER A 100 0.17 20.09 -7.65
CA SER A 100 1.18 21.11 -7.38
C SER A 100 1.86 20.93 -6.02
N ALA A 101 3.10 21.37 -5.91
CA ALA A 101 3.86 21.32 -4.67
C ALA A 101 3.23 22.21 -3.58
N GLU A 102 2.62 23.32 -3.96
CA GLU A 102 1.93 24.26 -3.06
C GLU A 102 0.71 23.61 -2.41
N GLN A 103 -0.08 22.87 -3.19
CA GLN A 103 -1.20 22.07 -2.65
C GLN A 103 -0.69 21.07 -1.61
N ILE A 104 0.36 20.31 -1.97
CA ILE A 104 0.95 19.31 -1.08
C ILE A 104 1.42 19.96 0.23
N LYS A 105 2.21 21.04 0.15
CA LYS A 105 2.70 21.79 1.32
C LYS A 105 1.57 22.31 2.21
N LYS A 106 0.44 22.71 1.64
CA LYS A 106 -0.70 23.27 2.37
C LYS A 106 -1.61 22.21 2.99
N GLN A 107 -1.74 21.06 2.34
CA GLN A 107 -2.81 20.10 2.64
C GLN A 107 -2.32 18.79 3.25
N VAL A 108 -1.03 18.45 3.10
CA VAL A 108 -0.42 17.27 3.71
C VAL A 108 0.36 17.71 4.94
N SER A 109 0.16 17.05 6.08
CA SER A 109 0.90 17.33 7.31
C SER A 109 1.26 16.04 8.02
N PHE A 110 2.55 15.83 8.28
CA PHE A 110 3.02 14.72 9.08
C PHE A 110 2.62 14.90 10.55
N ILE A 111 2.37 13.78 11.21
CA ILE A 111 1.96 13.72 12.62
C ILE A 111 3.04 12.92 13.34
N ASP A 112 3.43 13.36 14.53
CA ASP A 112 4.34 12.61 15.39
C ASP A 112 3.80 11.20 15.62
N ALA A 113 4.66 10.22 15.42
CA ALA A 113 4.31 8.81 15.49
C ALA A 113 5.43 8.01 16.18
N PRO A 114 5.11 6.83 16.75
CA PRO A 114 6.11 5.94 17.31
C PRO A 114 7.19 5.52 16.29
N LYS A 115 8.27 4.94 16.81
CA LYS A 115 9.36 4.40 15.97
C LYS A 115 8.81 3.42 14.92
N ASN A 116 9.35 3.49 13.69
CA ASN A 116 8.94 2.68 12.53
C ASN A 116 7.47 2.90 12.10
N VAL A 117 6.87 4.02 12.48
CA VAL A 117 5.55 4.43 12.02
C VAL A 117 5.66 5.73 11.25
N VAL A 118 4.94 5.82 10.13
CA VAL A 118 4.74 7.08 9.40
C VAL A 118 3.26 7.40 9.44
N ALA A 119 2.90 8.55 10.01
CA ALA A 119 1.55 9.06 10.04
C ALA A 119 1.46 10.44 9.41
N TYR A 120 0.44 10.68 8.60
CA TYR A 120 0.17 11.99 8.03
C TYR A 120 -1.32 12.19 7.82
N SER A 121 -1.74 13.46 7.83
CA SER A 121 -3.09 13.85 7.45
C SER A 121 -3.12 14.51 6.08
N ILE A 122 -4.24 14.38 5.38
CA ILE A 122 -4.51 15.04 4.11
C ILE A 122 -5.85 15.76 4.19
N LYS A 123 -5.84 17.07 3.99
CA LYS A 123 -7.05 17.87 3.79
C LYS A 123 -7.55 17.72 2.36
N GLY A 124 -8.85 17.51 2.20
CA GLY A 124 -9.52 17.33 0.91
C GLY A 124 -9.19 18.43 -0.08
N ASN A 125 -8.94 18.04 -1.33
CA ASN A 125 -8.65 18.97 -2.42
C ASN A 125 -9.95 19.39 -3.11
N GLY A 126 -10.52 20.52 -2.69
CA GLY A 126 -11.79 21.05 -3.20
C GLY A 126 -13.02 20.67 -2.37
N ASN A 127 -12.96 19.61 -1.56
CA ASN A 127 -14.01 19.23 -0.61
C ASN A 127 -13.53 19.47 0.83
N LYS A 128 -14.07 20.51 1.49
CA LYS A 128 -13.70 20.88 2.86
C LYS A 128 -14.11 19.85 3.92
N ASN A 129 -15.03 18.95 3.60
CA ASN A 129 -15.50 17.90 4.51
C ASN A 129 -14.63 16.64 4.46
N GLU A 130 -13.69 16.56 3.51
CA GLU A 130 -12.73 15.46 3.43
C GLU A 130 -11.50 15.78 4.27
N TYR A 131 -11.24 14.92 5.24
CA TYR A 131 -10.02 14.94 6.03
C TYR A 131 -9.59 13.50 6.28
N PHE A 132 -8.42 13.15 5.76
CA PHE A 132 -7.88 11.79 5.84
C PHE A 132 -6.74 11.75 6.83
N MET A 133 -6.64 10.62 7.52
CA MET A 133 -5.43 10.22 8.23
C MET A 133 -4.94 8.92 7.60
N VAL A 134 -3.65 8.86 7.30
CA VAL A 134 -2.99 7.67 6.79
C VAL A 134 -1.87 7.31 7.74
N THR A 135 -1.77 6.02 8.07
CA THR A 135 -0.75 5.51 8.96
C THR A 135 -0.18 4.21 8.40
N HIS A 136 1.15 4.14 8.36
CA HIS A 136 1.91 2.98 7.94
C HIS A 136 2.75 2.51 9.14
N ASN A 137 2.42 1.35 9.70
CA ASN A 137 3.14 0.73 10.79
C ASN A 137 4.02 -0.41 10.25
N ALA A 138 5.35 -0.26 10.34
CA ALA A 138 6.31 -1.28 9.94
C ALA A 138 6.78 -2.17 11.11
N ASN A 139 6.27 -1.96 12.33
CA ASN A 139 6.54 -2.83 13.46
C ASN A 139 5.82 -4.18 13.31
N ARG A 140 6.28 -5.17 14.09
CA ARG A 140 5.61 -6.48 14.21
C ARG A 140 4.36 -6.44 15.07
N GLU A 141 4.28 -5.42 15.92
CA GLU A 141 3.24 -5.27 16.92
C GLU A 141 2.34 -4.08 16.58
N ALA A 142 1.11 -4.14 17.12
CA ALA A 142 0.20 -3.01 17.06
C ALA A 142 0.77 -1.82 17.86
N VAL A 143 0.45 -0.62 17.40
CA VAL A 143 0.87 0.63 18.03
C VAL A 143 -0.34 1.55 18.12
N ASP A 144 -0.43 2.28 19.23
CA ASP A 144 -1.46 3.28 19.40
C ASP A 144 -1.07 4.57 18.68
N ILE A 145 -2.08 5.22 18.09
CA ILE A 145 -1.92 6.47 17.34
C ILE A 145 -3.00 7.44 17.77
N THR A 146 -2.57 8.65 18.11
CA THR A 146 -3.48 9.74 18.45
C THR A 146 -4.03 10.37 17.16
N LEU A 147 -5.35 10.35 17.01
CA LEU A 147 -6.03 11.00 15.89
C LEU A 147 -6.02 12.54 16.07
N PRO A 148 -5.94 13.32 14.98
CA PRO A 148 -5.80 14.78 15.03
C PRO A 148 -7.04 15.51 15.56
N SER A 149 -8.18 14.84 15.67
CA SER A 149 -9.40 15.39 16.27
C SER A 149 -10.26 14.29 16.88
N LYS A 150 -11.14 14.67 17.81
CA LYS A 150 -12.18 13.77 18.32
C LYS A 150 -13.11 13.33 17.19
N GLY A 151 -13.52 12.06 17.24
CA GLY A 151 -14.26 11.37 16.18
C GLY A 151 -15.70 11.86 15.98
N PRO A 152 -16.49 11.16 15.15
CA PRO A 152 -16.20 9.82 14.61
C PRO A 152 -15.26 9.81 13.38
N TRP A 153 -14.36 8.84 13.33
CA TRP A 153 -13.50 8.55 12.18
C TRP A 153 -13.93 7.29 11.46
N LYS A 154 -14.05 7.36 10.14
CA LYS A 154 -14.41 6.20 9.30
C LYS A 154 -13.15 5.53 8.80
N VAL A 155 -12.94 4.27 9.17
CA VAL A 155 -11.84 3.47 8.63
C VAL A 155 -12.23 2.96 7.25
N LEU A 156 -11.40 3.28 6.25
CA LEU A 156 -11.58 2.86 4.84
C LEU A 156 -10.60 1.75 4.43
N VAL A 157 -9.47 1.65 5.13
CA VAL A 157 -8.39 0.71 4.86
C VAL A 157 -7.80 0.23 6.18
N ASP A 158 -7.62 -1.08 6.33
CA ASP A 158 -6.89 -1.73 7.42
C ASP A 158 -5.89 -2.76 6.87
N GLY A 159 -5.29 -3.62 7.70
CA GLY A 159 -4.32 -4.63 7.24
C GLY A 159 -4.90 -5.76 6.37
N LYS A 160 -6.23 -5.86 6.26
CA LYS A 160 -6.95 -6.94 5.57
C LYS A 160 -7.71 -6.43 4.34
N GLN A 161 -8.36 -5.28 4.45
CA GLN A 161 -9.25 -4.74 3.44
C GLN A 161 -8.88 -3.31 3.09
N ALA A 162 -9.08 -2.94 1.83
CA ALA A 162 -8.92 -1.58 1.34
C ALA A 162 -10.08 -1.22 0.41
N GLY A 163 -10.44 0.05 0.36
CA GLY A 163 -11.45 0.54 -0.56
C GLY A 163 -11.94 1.93 -0.19
N SER A 164 -13.03 2.33 -0.82
CA SER A 164 -13.67 3.62 -0.54
C SER A 164 -14.98 3.53 0.25
N LYS A 165 -15.35 2.32 0.71
CA LYS A 165 -16.46 2.08 1.61
C LYS A 165 -15.96 2.04 3.05
N THR A 166 -16.78 2.52 3.98
CA THR A 166 -16.46 2.42 5.41
C THR A 166 -16.48 0.97 5.85
N LEU A 167 -15.38 0.54 6.47
CA LEU A 167 -15.24 -0.78 7.09
C LEU A 167 -15.85 -0.75 8.50
N TYR A 168 -15.45 0.25 9.29
CA TYR A 168 -15.93 0.49 10.65
C TYR A 168 -15.66 1.95 11.07
N VAL A 169 -16.13 2.33 12.26
CA VAL A 169 -15.99 3.68 12.83
C VAL A 169 -15.22 3.59 14.15
N VAL A 170 -14.32 4.55 14.38
CA VAL A 170 -13.55 4.73 15.63
C VAL A 170 -13.69 6.14 16.19
#